data_AF-D3DBM6-F1
#
_entry.id   AF-D3DBM6-F1
#
_cell.length_a   1.000
_cell.length_b   1.000
_cell.length_c   1.000
_cell.angle_alpha   90.00
_cell.angle_beta   90.00
_cell.angle_gamma   90.00
#
_symmetry.space_group_name_H-M   'P 1'
#
loop_
_entity.id
_entity.type
_entity.pdbx_description
1 polymer ?
#
loop_
_entity_poly.entity_id
_entity_poly.type
_entity_poly.pdbx_seq_one_letter_code
_entity_poly.pdbx_strand_id
1 'polypeptide(L)'
;MSSPGDGTPTGRRMGVGKIAALVSAIVAVVGLLLAVFGGQLTGASPPGRSLAYGADAPSTSTVSPTPTASATPTVSRTPVFETSTDPESAAAVPTSFASATPAGSQSAAPPALPAGWQRVREPDLTVTFAVPDGWTRATKNELQSNWQSPDGSYAIGVKRDTTHGSTPESASAGQLAWYRNTAESRMADLNARSHPIRQSGKDALWLEMDYHWVGQAEPRKRVELFVAGQAGQVYQLLVDTAATPEKREAQRQMFATAREQLLIDT
;
A
#
# COMPACT_ATOMS: atom_id res chain seq x y z
N MET A 1 60.43 4.62 -46.86
CA MET A 1 60.88 3.98 -45.59
C MET A 1 60.72 5.00 -44.47
N SER A 2 60.39 4.52 -43.27
CA SER A 2 60.09 5.23 -42.01
C SER A 2 58.59 5.41 -41.68
N SER A 3 58.06 4.40 -40.99
CA SER A 3 57.08 4.52 -39.89
C SER A 3 57.91 4.70 -38.60
N PRO A 4 57.49 5.50 -37.58
CA PRO A 4 56.49 5.10 -36.56
C PRO A 4 55.64 6.30 -36.03
N GLY A 5 54.63 6.17 -35.18
CA GLY A 5 54.19 5.06 -34.34
C GLY A 5 52.86 5.34 -33.63
N ASP A 6 52.42 4.30 -32.93
CA ASP A 6 51.22 4.19 -32.09
C ASP A 6 51.09 5.29 -31.03
N GLY A 7 49.86 5.79 -30.90
CA GLY A 7 49.41 6.61 -29.77
C GLY A 7 47.96 6.29 -29.45
N THR A 8 47.74 5.32 -28.57
CA THR A 8 46.44 5.04 -27.95
C THR A 8 46.14 6.13 -26.92
N PRO A 9 45.00 6.86 -26.97
CA PRO A 9 44.56 7.67 -25.85
C PRO A 9 43.75 6.80 -24.89
N THR A 10 44.46 6.30 -23.89
CA THR A 10 44.12 6.35 -22.46
C THR A 10 42.65 6.44 -22.06
N GLY A 11 42.28 5.46 -21.23
CA GLY A 11 40.99 5.35 -20.56
C GLY A 11 40.53 6.66 -19.94
N ARG A 12 39.25 6.95 -20.22
CA ARG A 12 38.48 8.05 -19.66
C ARG A 12 38.38 7.86 -18.14
N ARG A 13 39.37 8.34 -17.39
CA ARG A 13 39.26 8.52 -15.94
C ARG A 13 38.06 9.41 -15.68
N MET A 14 36.97 8.81 -15.21
CA MET A 14 35.82 9.54 -14.70
C MET A 14 36.31 10.37 -13.51
N GLY A 15 36.22 11.70 -13.62
CA GLY A 15 36.64 12.60 -12.56
C GLY A 15 35.88 12.30 -11.27
N VAL A 16 36.57 12.39 -10.13
CA VAL A 16 36.04 12.13 -8.78
C VAL A 16 34.73 12.90 -8.51
N GLY A 17 34.54 14.08 -9.11
CA GLY A 17 33.29 14.84 -9.02
C GLY A 17 32.06 14.18 -9.66
N LYS A 18 32.23 13.36 -10.71
CA LYS A 18 31.13 12.58 -11.31
C LYS A 18 30.76 11.37 -10.46
N ILE A 19 31.74 10.75 -9.80
CA ILE A 19 31.51 9.63 -8.88
C ILE A 19 30.82 10.15 -7.62
N ALA A 20 31.22 11.31 -7.09
CA ALA A 20 30.56 11.95 -5.95
C ALA A 20 29.11 12.37 -6.27
N ALA A 21 28.84 12.91 -7.47
CA ALA A 21 27.48 13.24 -7.91
C ALA A 21 26.61 11.98 -8.08
N LEU A 22 27.16 10.90 -8.63
CA LEU A 22 26.46 9.62 -8.78
C LEU A 22 26.13 9.00 -7.41
N VAL A 23 27.09 9.00 -6.48
CA VAL A 23 26.91 8.47 -5.12
C VAL A 23 25.96 9.35 -4.30
N SER A 24 26.01 10.67 -4.45
CA SER A 24 25.07 11.58 -3.79
C SER A 24 23.64 11.47 -4.33
N ALA A 25 23.47 11.23 -5.63
CA ALA A 25 22.16 10.95 -6.21
C ALA A 25 21.58 9.64 -5.66
N ILE A 26 22.40 8.60 -5.53
CA ILE A 26 21.98 7.29 -4.99
C ILE A 26 21.59 7.39 -3.50
N VAL A 27 22.35 8.11 -2.66
CA VAL A 27 22.05 8.24 -1.22
C VAL A 27 20.79 9.09 -0.97
N ALA A 28 20.60 10.18 -1.72
CA ALA A 28 19.37 10.98 -1.63
C ALA A 28 18.13 10.17 -2.04
N VAL A 29 18.29 9.27 -3.01
CA VAL A 29 17.24 8.42 -3.58
C VAL A 29 16.89 7.23 -2.67
N VAL A 30 17.83 6.70 -1.88
CA VAL A 30 17.54 5.71 -0.82
C VAL A 30 16.82 6.35 0.38
N GLY A 31 17.23 7.55 0.79
CA GLY A 31 16.51 8.33 1.80
C GLY A 31 15.06 8.66 1.39
N LEU A 32 14.85 8.89 0.09
CA LEU A 32 13.52 9.09 -0.51
C LEU A 32 12.60 7.89 -0.33
N LEU A 33 13.11 6.68 -0.51
CA LEU A 33 12.30 5.45 -0.46
C LEU A 33 11.90 5.01 0.94
N LEU A 34 12.71 5.29 1.97
CA LEU A 34 12.30 5.12 3.36
C LEU A 34 11.17 6.11 3.70
N ALA A 35 11.19 7.31 3.13
CA ALA A 35 10.14 8.31 3.25
C ALA A 35 8.91 8.03 2.35
N VAL A 36 8.98 7.11 1.39
CA VAL A 36 7.86 6.87 0.46
C VAL A 36 6.72 6.10 1.12
N PHE A 37 6.98 5.27 2.14
CA PHE A 37 5.99 4.36 2.71
C PHE A 37 5.74 4.44 4.23
N GLY A 38 6.32 5.42 4.92
CA GLY A 38 5.98 5.70 6.32
C GLY A 38 6.13 4.50 7.25
N GLY A 39 7.24 3.76 7.15
CA GLY A 39 7.53 2.65 8.05
C GLY A 39 7.81 3.15 9.47
N GLN A 40 6.78 3.30 10.30
CA GLN A 40 6.93 3.24 11.76
C GLN A 40 7.40 1.81 12.09
N LEU A 41 8.71 1.61 12.24
CA LEU A 41 9.30 0.39 12.77
C LEU A 41 9.04 0.27 14.30
N THR A 42 7.79 0.41 14.75
CA THR A 42 7.41 0.01 16.11
C THR A 42 7.11 -1.48 16.08
N GLY A 43 8.15 -2.26 16.37
CA GLY A 43 8.11 -3.70 16.40
C GLY A 43 7.17 -4.29 17.46
N ALA A 44 6.69 -5.48 17.12
CA ALA A 44 6.49 -6.64 17.98
C ALA A 44 5.90 -6.43 19.38
N SER A 45 4.62 -6.79 19.55
CA SER A 45 4.12 -7.27 20.84
C SER A 45 4.80 -8.60 21.21
N PRO A 46 5.34 -8.78 22.43
CA PRO A 46 5.78 -10.10 22.88
C PRO A 46 4.57 -10.98 23.24
N PRO A 47 4.62 -12.31 22.97
CA PRO A 47 3.60 -13.24 23.41
C PRO A 47 3.68 -13.47 24.93
N GLY A 48 2.53 -13.68 25.55
CA GLY A 48 2.36 -13.69 27.00
C GLY A 48 3.12 -14.79 27.75
N ARG A 49 3.42 -14.49 29.02
CA ARG A 49 3.55 -15.48 30.10
C ARG A 49 2.78 -14.98 31.32
N SER A 50 1.98 -15.88 31.88
CA SER A 50 1.16 -15.68 33.06
C SER A 50 1.88 -16.19 34.33
N LEU A 51 1.59 -15.52 35.46
CA LEU A 51 1.74 -15.90 36.88
C LEU A 51 3.14 -15.98 37.51
N ALA A 52 3.47 -15.07 38.44
CA ALA A 52 3.24 -15.24 39.89
C ALA A 52 3.90 -14.12 40.74
N TYR A 53 3.09 -13.57 41.67
CA TYR A 53 3.39 -13.23 43.07
C TYR A 53 4.60 -12.35 43.45
N GLY A 54 4.31 -11.20 44.05
CA GLY A 54 5.02 -10.73 45.26
C GLY A 54 5.79 -9.41 45.19
N ALA A 55 5.46 -8.54 46.13
CA ALA A 55 6.26 -7.47 46.76
C ALA A 55 6.22 -6.04 46.16
N ASP A 56 5.52 -5.21 46.95
CA ASP A 56 5.87 -3.84 47.37
C ASP A 56 5.70 -2.66 46.41
N ALA A 57 4.53 -2.03 46.52
CA ALA A 57 4.35 -0.60 46.32
C ALA A 57 3.87 0.03 47.65
N PRO A 58 4.50 1.10 48.16
CA PRO A 58 3.91 1.90 49.21
C PRO A 58 2.88 2.90 48.64
N SER A 59 1.68 2.80 49.20
CA SER A 59 0.57 3.74 49.07
C SER A 59 0.91 5.13 49.63
N THR A 60 0.35 6.18 49.02
CA THR A 60 -0.34 7.22 49.82
C THR A 60 -1.65 7.63 49.14
N SER A 61 -2.70 7.45 49.94
CA SER A 61 -4.10 7.74 49.68
C SER A 61 -4.39 9.24 49.77
N THR A 62 -5.43 9.70 49.08
CA THR A 62 -6.48 10.50 49.73
C THR A 62 -7.82 10.19 49.04
N VAL A 63 -8.85 10.02 49.87
CA VAL A 63 -10.12 9.33 49.59
C VAL A 63 -11.26 10.30 49.93
N SER A 64 -12.38 10.15 49.20
CA SER A 64 -13.78 10.24 49.67
C SER A 64 -14.54 11.60 49.67
N PRO A 65 -15.90 11.63 49.72
CA PRO A 65 -16.87 10.87 48.88
C PRO A 65 -18.28 11.52 48.65
N THR A 66 -19.08 10.91 47.73
CA THR A 66 -20.57 10.65 47.75
C THR A 66 -21.61 11.80 47.57
N PRO A 67 -22.90 11.50 47.28
CA PRO A 67 -23.51 10.81 46.12
C PRO A 67 -24.76 11.57 45.57
N THR A 68 -25.45 11.06 44.54
CA THR A 68 -26.94 10.91 44.50
C THR A 68 -27.41 10.25 43.19
N ALA A 69 -28.51 9.54 43.33
CA ALA A 69 -29.03 8.41 42.56
C ALA A 69 -29.88 8.74 41.31
N SER A 70 -30.15 7.66 40.57
CA SER A 70 -31.41 7.30 39.89
C SER A 70 -31.92 8.10 38.70
N ALA A 71 -32.08 7.42 37.55
CA ALA A 71 -33.40 6.95 37.10
C ALA A 71 -33.29 6.13 35.80
N THR A 72 -33.78 4.90 35.84
CA THR A 72 -34.37 4.15 34.71
C THR A 72 -35.77 4.69 34.42
N PRO A 73 -36.29 4.48 33.20
CA PRO A 73 -37.42 3.56 33.13
C PRO A 73 -37.36 2.54 31.98
N THR A 74 -37.81 1.35 32.35
CA THR A 74 -38.31 0.22 31.56
C THR A 74 -39.40 0.62 30.57
N VAL A 75 -39.37 0.07 29.34
CA VAL A 75 -40.60 -0.34 28.62
C VAL A 75 -40.33 -1.63 27.84
N SER A 76 -40.92 -2.73 28.34
CA SER A 76 -41.23 -3.96 27.59
C SER A 76 -42.34 -3.70 26.57
N ARG A 77 -42.31 -4.38 25.42
CA ARG A 77 -43.51 -4.88 24.71
C ARG A 77 -43.13 -5.81 23.55
N THR A 78 -43.22 -7.11 23.81
CA THR A 78 -43.60 -8.12 22.82
C THR A 78 -45.12 -8.08 22.64
N PRO A 79 -45.62 -8.37 21.42
CA PRO A 79 -46.79 -9.22 21.31
C PRO A 79 -46.55 -10.42 20.37
N VAL A 80 -47.21 -11.52 20.74
CA VAL A 80 -47.28 -12.83 20.06
C VAL A 80 -48.68 -12.97 19.43
N PHE A 81 -48.80 -13.91 18.48
CA PHE A 81 -50.00 -14.48 17.82
C PHE A 81 -50.42 -13.78 16.51
N GLU A 82 -50.74 -14.47 15.42
CA GLU A 82 -51.50 -15.73 15.31
C GLU A 82 -50.99 -16.70 14.22
N THR A 83 -51.11 -17.98 14.56
CA THR A 83 -51.20 -19.14 13.67
C THR A 83 -52.50 -19.06 12.86
N SER A 84 -52.44 -19.34 11.56
CA SER A 84 -53.61 -19.81 10.80
C SER A 84 -53.25 -21.10 10.07
N THR A 85 -54.01 -22.14 10.37
CA THR A 85 -54.00 -23.47 9.78
C THR A 85 -54.74 -23.48 8.44
N ASP A 86 -54.12 -24.16 7.47
CA ASP A 86 -54.56 -24.88 6.25
C ASP A 86 -56.08 -25.19 6.07
N PRO A 87 -56.59 -25.51 4.84
CA PRO A 87 -56.02 -26.56 3.98
C PRO A 87 -56.06 -26.41 2.43
N GLU A 88 -55.09 -27.09 1.80
CA GLU A 88 -55.27 -27.99 0.64
C GLU A 88 -55.54 -27.38 -0.76
N SER A 89 -54.50 -27.42 -1.61
CA SER A 89 -54.67 -27.92 -2.98
C SER A 89 -53.35 -28.50 -3.49
N ALA A 90 -53.37 -29.81 -3.71
CA ALA A 90 -52.26 -30.61 -4.20
C ALA A 90 -51.84 -30.25 -5.63
N ALA A 91 -50.54 -30.15 -5.87
CA ALA A 91 -49.92 -30.49 -7.15
C ALA A 91 -48.46 -30.87 -6.92
N ALA A 92 -48.17 -32.17 -7.05
CA ALA A 92 -46.85 -32.76 -6.99
C ALA A 92 -46.04 -32.48 -8.27
N VAL A 93 -44.80 -32.00 -8.15
CA VAL A 93 -43.74 -32.17 -9.16
C VAL A 93 -42.36 -31.98 -8.49
N PRO A 94 -41.27 -32.56 -9.01
CA PRO A 94 -40.42 -33.43 -8.24
C PRO A 94 -39.17 -32.71 -7.71
N THR A 95 -38.66 -33.30 -6.64
CA THR A 95 -37.35 -33.05 -6.06
C THR A 95 -36.25 -33.09 -7.12
N SER A 96 -35.67 -31.94 -7.44
CA SER A 96 -34.37 -31.84 -8.08
C SER A 96 -33.47 -31.01 -7.17
N PHE A 97 -32.84 -31.67 -6.21
CA PHE A 97 -31.63 -31.15 -5.60
C PHE A 97 -30.55 -31.18 -6.67
N ALA A 98 -30.55 -30.17 -7.54
CA ALA A 98 -29.33 -29.82 -8.25
C ALA A 98 -28.36 -29.35 -7.18
N SER A 99 -27.49 -30.25 -6.73
CA SER A 99 -26.21 -29.87 -6.15
C SER A 99 -25.49 -29.04 -7.20
N ALA A 100 -25.76 -27.73 -7.19
CA ALA A 100 -24.90 -26.77 -7.84
C ALA A 100 -23.57 -26.85 -7.08
N THR A 101 -22.67 -27.69 -7.57
CA THR A 101 -21.25 -27.60 -7.25
C THR A 101 -20.91 -26.12 -7.42
N PRO A 102 -20.39 -25.43 -6.39
CA PRO A 102 -19.86 -24.09 -6.61
C PRO A 102 -18.86 -24.24 -7.74
N ALA A 103 -19.11 -23.57 -8.86
CA ALA A 103 -18.10 -23.44 -9.89
C ALA A 103 -16.90 -22.85 -9.18
N GLY A 104 -15.89 -23.69 -8.92
CA GLY A 104 -14.66 -23.26 -8.30
C GLY A 104 -14.19 -22.09 -9.13
N SER A 105 -14.03 -20.92 -8.50
CA SER A 105 -13.54 -19.72 -9.16
C SER A 105 -12.27 -20.10 -9.89
N GLN A 106 -12.37 -20.34 -11.20
CA GLN A 106 -11.21 -20.51 -12.03
C GLN A 106 -10.46 -19.20 -11.90
N SER A 107 -9.30 -19.27 -11.25
CA SER A 107 -8.38 -18.14 -11.18
C SER A 107 -8.17 -17.68 -12.62
N ALA A 108 -8.67 -16.48 -12.93
CA ALA A 108 -8.57 -15.94 -14.27
C ALA A 108 -7.10 -15.93 -14.69
N ALA A 109 -6.82 -16.31 -15.94
CA ALA A 109 -5.46 -16.29 -16.44
C ALA A 109 -4.86 -14.88 -16.23
N PRO A 110 -3.59 -14.78 -15.77
CA PRO A 110 -2.98 -13.49 -15.52
C PRO A 110 -2.96 -12.67 -16.82
N PRO A 111 -3.14 -11.34 -16.74
CA PRO A 111 -3.13 -10.47 -17.91
C PRO A 111 -1.88 -10.66 -18.77
N ALA A 112 -2.00 -10.43 -20.08
CA ALA A 112 -0.84 -10.43 -20.96
C ALA A 112 0.11 -9.30 -20.56
N LEU A 113 1.41 -9.58 -20.53
CA LEU A 113 2.42 -8.60 -20.13
C LEU A 113 2.81 -7.74 -21.34
N PRO A 114 2.80 -6.40 -21.26
CA PRO A 114 3.26 -5.56 -22.35
C PRO A 114 4.76 -5.74 -22.64
N ALA A 115 5.16 -5.48 -23.89
CA ALA A 115 6.57 -5.50 -24.26
C ALA A 115 7.38 -4.46 -23.43
N GLY A 116 8.58 -4.83 -23.00
CA GLY A 116 9.42 -3.97 -22.16
C GLY A 116 9.03 -3.95 -20.68
N TRP A 117 8.20 -4.89 -20.23
CA TRP A 117 7.84 -5.08 -18.83
C TRP A 117 8.17 -6.49 -18.38
N GLN A 118 8.51 -6.61 -17.10
CA GLN A 118 8.73 -7.86 -16.41
C GLN A 118 7.74 -8.03 -15.26
N ARG A 119 7.30 -9.26 -15.06
CA ARG A 119 6.42 -9.64 -13.94
C ARG A 119 7.28 -9.93 -12.71
N VAL A 120 6.89 -9.34 -11.59
CA VAL A 120 7.52 -9.49 -10.29
C VAL A 120 6.52 -10.16 -9.35
N ARG A 121 6.95 -11.26 -8.72
CA ARG A 121 6.21 -11.89 -7.63
C ARG A 121 6.90 -11.55 -6.31
N GLU A 122 6.14 -11.04 -5.34
CA GLU A 122 6.60 -10.80 -3.97
C GLU A 122 5.77 -11.69 -3.02
N PRO A 123 6.25 -12.92 -2.71
CA PRO A 123 5.49 -13.88 -1.91
C PRO A 123 5.17 -13.37 -0.50
N ASP A 124 6.11 -12.66 0.13
CA ASP A 124 5.95 -12.10 1.48
C ASP A 124 4.78 -11.11 1.56
N LEU A 125 4.50 -10.45 0.43
CA LEU A 125 3.41 -9.51 0.24
C LEU A 125 2.18 -10.15 -0.40
N THR A 126 2.19 -11.44 -0.76
CA THR A 126 1.11 -12.11 -1.50
C THR A 126 0.62 -11.31 -2.73
N VAL A 127 1.55 -10.69 -3.45
CA VAL A 127 1.28 -9.84 -4.62
C VAL A 127 2.14 -10.23 -5.80
N THR A 128 1.55 -10.15 -6.99
CA THR A 128 2.23 -10.15 -8.26
C THR A 128 1.90 -8.86 -8.99
N PHE A 129 2.90 -8.20 -9.55
CA PHE A 129 2.74 -6.96 -10.31
C PHE A 129 3.77 -6.89 -11.43
N ALA A 130 3.76 -5.81 -12.21
CA ALA A 130 4.74 -5.61 -13.27
C ALA A 130 5.52 -4.31 -13.06
N VAL A 131 6.78 -4.33 -13.47
CA VAL A 131 7.66 -3.15 -13.57
C VAL A 131 8.32 -3.14 -14.95
N PRO A 132 8.73 -1.98 -15.47
CA PRO A 132 9.44 -1.95 -16.74
C PRO A 132 10.79 -2.68 -16.66
N ASP A 133 11.25 -3.18 -17.80
CA ASP A 133 12.52 -3.89 -17.92
C ASP A 133 13.70 -2.96 -17.58
N GLY A 134 14.76 -3.55 -17.00
CA GLY A 134 15.97 -2.83 -16.61
C GLY A 134 15.84 -1.98 -15.34
N TRP A 135 14.66 -1.93 -14.72
CA TRP A 135 14.48 -1.27 -13.43
C TRP A 135 15.13 -2.08 -12.29
N THR A 136 15.67 -1.36 -11.31
CA THR A 136 16.37 -1.97 -10.18
C THR A 136 15.50 -1.91 -8.93
N ARG A 137 15.53 -2.99 -8.14
CA ARG A 137 14.87 -3.03 -6.84
C ARG A 137 15.72 -2.26 -5.84
N ALA A 138 15.14 -1.21 -5.27
CA ALA A 138 15.81 -0.31 -4.34
C ALA A 138 15.45 -0.58 -2.87
N THR A 139 14.31 -1.23 -2.58
CA THR A 139 13.98 -1.70 -1.23
C THR A 139 13.14 -2.97 -1.31
N LYS A 140 13.39 -3.93 -0.41
CA LYS A 140 12.53 -5.09 -0.17
C LYS A 140 12.47 -5.38 1.32
N ASN A 141 11.28 -5.50 1.88
CA ASN A 141 11.03 -6.05 3.21
C ASN A 141 9.66 -6.73 3.27
N GLU A 142 9.24 -7.17 4.45
CA GLU A 142 7.98 -7.88 4.68
C GLU A 142 6.73 -7.03 4.40
N LEU A 143 6.87 -5.70 4.28
CA LEU A 143 5.75 -4.78 4.07
C LEU A 143 5.77 -4.13 2.70
N GLN A 144 6.92 -4.04 2.01
CA GLN A 144 7.02 -3.33 0.73
C GLN A 144 8.12 -3.84 -0.22
N SER A 145 7.92 -3.55 -1.51
CA SER A 145 8.91 -3.72 -2.58
C SER A 145 8.92 -2.49 -3.48
N ASN A 146 10.07 -1.82 -3.59
CA ASN A 146 10.27 -0.58 -4.32
C ASN A 146 11.29 -0.71 -5.43
N TRP A 147 10.98 -0.09 -6.55
CA TRP A 147 11.73 -0.18 -7.80
C TRP A 147 11.97 1.21 -8.37
N GLN A 148 13.10 1.38 -9.05
CA GLN A 148 13.50 2.65 -9.64
C GLN A 148 13.91 2.50 -11.08
N SER A 149 13.63 3.53 -11.88
CA SER A 149 14.12 3.61 -13.24
C SER A 149 15.64 3.78 -13.25
N PRO A 150 16.34 3.33 -14.32
CA PRO A 150 17.80 3.49 -14.43
C PRO A 150 18.30 4.93 -14.29
N ASP A 151 17.48 5.91 -14.68
CA ASP A 151 17.78 7.34 -14.58
C ASP A 151 17.29 7.98 -13.26
N GLY A 152 16.69 7.20 -12.36
CA GLY A 152 16.14 7.67 -11.08
C GLY A 152 14.93 8.60 -11.18
N SER A 153 14.38 8.81 -12.38
CA SER A 153 13.31 9.79 -12.60
C SER A 153 11.92 9.27 -12.24
N TYR A 154 11.77 7.95 -12.07
CA TYR A 154 10.55 7.31 -11.64
C TYR A 154 10.81 6.29 -10.54
N ALA A 155 9.84 6.13 -9.64
CA ALA A 155 9.77 5.02 -8.71
C ALA A 155 8.41 4.34 -8.81
N ILE A 156 8.39 3.01 -8.72
CA ILE A 156 7.20 2.18 -8.56
C ILE A 156 7.34 1.41 -7.25
N GLY A 157 6.29 1.33 -6.46
CA GLY A 157 6.29 0.56 -5.21
C GLY A 157 5.01 -0.19 -4.99
N VAL A 158 5.12 -1.34 -4.33
CA VAL A 158 3.98 -2.04 -3.73
C VAL A 158 4.20 -2.17 -2.24
N LYS A 159 3.14 -1.98 -1.46
CA LYS A 159 3.10 -2.21 -0.01
C LYS A 159 1.86 -3.00 0.36
N ARG A 160 1.95 -3.78 1.43
CA ARG A 160 0.83 -4.48 2.05
C ARG A 160 0.98 -4.38 3.56
N ASP A 161 0.01 -3.73 4.21
CA ASP A 161 -0.09 -3.74 5.66
C ASP A 161 -1.51 -3.42 6.16
N THR A 162 -1.62 -3.27 7.48
CA THR A 162 -2.84 -2.83 8.18
C THR A 162 -2.61 -1.58 9.02
N THR A 163 -1.48 -0.89 8.82
CA THR A 163 -0.99 0.18 9.73
C THR A 163 -1.99 1.32 9.86
N HIS A 164 -2.68 1.62 8.77
CA HIS A 164 -3.62 2.74 8.68
C HIS A 164 -5.09 2.28 8.59
N GLY A 165 -5.37 1.05 8.99
CA GLY A 165 -6.72 0.46 8.97
C GLY A 165 -6.93 -0.54 7.85
N SER A 166 -8.13 -1.10 7.80
CA SER A 166 -8.45 -2.30 7.02
C SER A 166 -9.29 -2.07 5.75
N THR A 167 -9.61 -0.82 5.44
CA THR A 167 -10.28 -0.45 4.18
C THR A 167 -9.39 0.48 3.35
N PRO A 168 -9.59 0.56 2.02
CA PRO A 168 -8.88 1.52 1.18
C PRO A 168 -8.99 2.97 1.67
N GLU A 169 -10.17 3.36 2.18
CA GLU A 169 -10.44 4.69 2.70
C GLU A 169 -9.65 4.97 3.98
N SER A 170 -9.69 4.06 4.96
CA SER A 170 -8.95 4.25 6.21
C SER A 170 -7.44 4.26 5.95
N ALA A 171 -6.96 3.30 5.14
CA ALA A 171 -5.55 3.19 4.82
C ALA A 171 -5.03 4.44 4.10
N SER A 172 -5.76 4.92 3.10
CA SER A 172 -5.42 6.16 2.39
C SER A 172 -5.44 7.37 3.32
N ALA A 173 -6.46 7.48 4.19
CA ALA A 173 -6.57 8.60 5.12
C ALA A 173 -5.40 8.64 6.13
N GLY A 174 -5.04 7.50 6.71
CA GLY A 174 -3.91 7.41 7.65
C GLY A 174 -2.56 7.65 6.97
N GLN A 175 -2.35 7.08 5.77
CA GLN A 175 -1.13 7.32 4.99
C GLN A 175 -1.00 8.79 4.58
N LEU A 176 -2.11 9.43 4.20
CA LEU A 176 -2.15 10.86 3.86
C LEU A 176 -1.94 11.75 5.10
N ALA A 177 -2.42 11.34 6.27
CA ALA A 177 -2.13 12.03 7.53
C ALA A 177 -0.63 11.99 7.84
N TRP A 178 0.02 10.84 7.62
CA TRP A 178 1.47 10.72 7.73
C TRP A 178 2.21 11.61 6.73
N TYR A 179 1.80 11.60 5.45
CA TYR A 179 2.42 12.47 4.43
C TYR A 179 2.30 13.96 4.78
N ARG A 180 1.20 14.40 5.39
CA ARG A 180 1.03 15.79 5.85
C ARG A 180 1.91 16.17 7.03
N ASN A 181 2.45 15.21 7.78
CA ASN A 181 3.45 15.47 8.80
C ASN A 181 4.82 15.67 8.14
N THR A 182 5.12 16.89 7.68
CA THR A 182 6.39 17.23 7.00
C THR A 182 7.64 16.87 7.82
N ALA A 183 7.57 16.86 9.15
CA ALA A 183 8.70 16.48 9.99
C ALA A 183 9.08 14.99 9.82
N GLU A 184 8.08 14.14 9.60
CA GLU A 184 8.27 12.70 9.39
C GLU A 184 8.43 12.36 7.90
N SER A 185 7.53 12.85 7.06
CA SER A 185 7.47 12.49 5.64
C SER A 185 8.48 13.22 4.77
N ARG A 186 8.96 14.38 5.23
CA ARG A 186 9.75 15.33 4.43
C ARG A 186 9.01 15.84 3.19
N MET A 187 7.70 15.61 3.08
CA MET A 187 6.85 16.18 2.05
C MET A 187 6.31 17.53 2.50
N ALA A 188 6.44 18.53 1.64
CA ALA A 188 5.93 19.89 1.81
C ALA A 188 4.93 20.23 0.71
N ASP A 189 4.10 21.25 0.97
CA ASP A 189 3.11 21.79 0.02
C ASP A 189 2.17 20.74 -0.58
N LEU A 190 1.83 19.73 0.22
CA LEU A 190 1.09 18.57 -0.24
C LEU A 190 -0.36 18.94 -0.55
N ASN A 191 -0.76 18.72 -1.80
CA ASN A 191 -2.15 18.76 -2.25
C ASN A 191 -2.55 17.36 -2.74
N ALA A 192 -3.69 16.85 -2.26
CA ALA A 192 -4.15 15.50 -2.54
C ALA A 192 -5.61 15.45 -2.95
N ARG A 193 -5.94 14.54 -3.87
CA ARG A 193 -7.30 14.23 -4.29
C ARG A 193 -7.50 12.72 -4.34
N SER A 194 -8.62 12.26 -3.81
CA SER A 194 -8.99 10.84 -3.82
C SER A 194 -10.21 10.58 -4.68
N HIS A 195 -10.24 9.41 -5.31
CA HIS A 195 -11.33 8.95 -6.16
C HIS A 195 -11.66 7.49 -5.80
N PRO A 196 -12.84 7.20 -5.22
CA PRO A 196 -13.30 5.83 -5.03
C PRO A 196 -13.46 5.13 -6.38
N ILE A 197 -12.91 3.93 -6.50
CA ILE A 197 -12.92 3.13 -7.74
C ILE A 197 -13.03 1.64 -7.41
N ARG A 198 -13.04 0.81 -8.45
CA ARG A 198 -12.98 -0.65 -8.34
C ARG A 198 -11.71 -1.18 -9.00
N GLN A 199 -11.06 -2.15 -8.37
CA GLN A 199 -9.90 -2.87 -8.91
C GLN A 199 -10.20 -4.35 -8.90
N SER A 200 -10.30 -4.98 -10.07
CA SER A 200 -10.54 -6.43 -10.20
C SER A 200 -11.69 -6.95 -9.33
N GLY A 201 -12.79 -6.19 -9.25
CA GLY A 201 -13.96 -6.55 -8.43
C GLY A 201 -13.79 -6.33 -6.92
N LYS A 202 -12.78 -5.57 -6.48
CA LYS A 202 -12.57 -5.17 -5.08
C LYS A 202 -12.66 -3.65 -4.93
N ASP A 203 -13.00 -3.20 -3.73
CA ASP A 203 -13.04 -1.78 -3.41
C ASP A 203 -11.61 -1.24 -3.42
N ALA A 204 -11.47 -0.07 -4.03
CA ALA A 204 -10.19 0.57 -4.18
C ALA A 204 -10.35 2.08 -4.12
N LEU A 205 -9.26 2.75 -3.78
CA LEU A 205 -9.19 4.20 -3.75
C LEU A 205 -7.95 4.64 -4.52
N TRP A 206 -8.18 5.49 -5.52
CA TRP A 206 -7.12 6.15 -6.26
C TRP A 206 -6.78 7.46 -5.54
N LEU A 207 -5.52 7.67 -5.19
CA LEU A 207 -5.02 8.89 -4.59
C LEU A 207 -4.03 9.58 -5.54
N GLU A 208 -4.25 10.86 -5.83
CA GLU A 208 -3.31 11.70 -6.58
C GLU A 208 -2.74 12.78 -5.67
N MET A 209 -1.43 12.98 -5.73
CA MET A 209 -0.74 13.96 -4.89
C MET A 209 0.24 14.80 -5.69
N ASP A 210 0.24 16.09 -5.42
CA ASP A 210 1.27 17.05 -5.84
C ASP A 210 1.97 17.55 -4.57
N TYR A 211 3.30 17.58 -4.55
CA TYR A 211 4.09 17.93 -3.38
C TYR A 211 5.52 18.35 -3.74
N HIS A 212 6.31 18.78 -2.76
CA HIS A 212 7.77 18.94 -2.89
C HIS A 212 8.49 18.17 -1.78
N TRP A 213 9.72 17.75 -2.04
CA TRP A 213 10.60 17.30 -0.98
C TRP A 213 11.21 18.51 -0.27
N VAL A 214 11.25 18.50 1.07
CA VAL A 214 11.90 19.55 1.86
C VAL A 214 13.34 19.73 1.38
N GLY A 215 13.70 20.98 1.05
CA GLY A 215 15.03 21.33 0.55
C GLY A 215 15.25 21.05 -0.94
N GLN A 216 14.21 20.63 -1.67
CA GLN A 216 14.26 20.46 -3.12
C GLN A 216 13.26 21.40 -3.80
N ALA A 217 13.71 22.04 -4.87
CA ALA A 217 12.87 22.95 -5.66
C ALA A 217 11.99 22.23 -6.69
N GLU A 218 12.30 20.97 -7.02
CA GLU A 218 11.57 20.23 -8.05
C GLU A 218 10.19 19.77 -7.53
N PRO A 219 9.08 20.19 -8.15
CA PRO A 219 7.75 19.67 -7.81
C PRO A 219 7.64 18.20 -8.18
N ARG A 220 6.90 17.44 -7.37
CA ARG A 220 6.69 16.01 -7.52
C ARG A 220 5.22 15.68 -7.71
N LYS A 221 4.97 14.61 -8.46
CA LYS A 221 3.66 14.01 -8.64
C LYS A 221 3.72 12.55 -8.19
N ARG A 222 2.76 12.16 -7.36
CA ARG A 222 2.56 10.75 -7.00
C ARG A 222 1.12 10.34 -7.28
N VAL A 223 0.97 9.12 -7.76
CA VAL A 223 -0.31 8.43 -7.85
C VAL A 223 -0.23 7.13 -7.08
N GLU A 224 -1.27 6.82 -6.33
CA GLU A 224 -1.36 5.62 -5.50
C GLU A 224 -2.72 4.96 -5.68
N LEU A 225 -2.74 3.63 -5.59
CA LEU A 225 -3.92 2.79 -5.59
C LEU A 225 -3.93 1.98 -4.30
N PHE A 226 -4.94 2.21 -3.47
CA PHE A 226 -5.24 1.37 -2.31
C PHE A 226 -6.29 0.34 -2.70
N VAL A 227 -6.06 -0.95 -2.43
CA VAL A 227 -6.98 -2.05 -2.79
C VAL A 227 -7.23 -2.94 -1.58
N ALA A 228 -8.50 -3.27 -1.34
CA ALA A 228 -8.88 -4.17 -0.26
C ALA A 228 -8.35 -5.60 -0.50
N GLY A 229 -7.56 -6.10 0.45
CA GLY A 229 -7.02 -7.45 0.50
C GLY A 229 -7.81 -8.40 1.40
N GLN A 230 -7.34 -9.63 1.53
CA GLN A 230 -7.85 -10.57 2.52
C GLN A 230 -7.42 -10.19 3.95
N ALA A 231 -8.18 -10.67 4.95
CA ALA A 231 -7.88 -10.49 6.38
C ALA A 231 -7.65 -9.03 6.82
N GLY A 232 -8.32 -8.08 6.16
CA GLY A 232 -8.20 -6.65 6.46
C GLY A 232 -6.88 -6.01 6.01
N GLN A 233 -6.04 -6.71 5.24
CA GLN A 233 -4.85 -6.14 4.63
C GLN A 233 -5.24 -5.16 3.52
N VAL A 234 -4.47 -4.09 3.36
CA VAL A 234 -4.63 -3.16 2.24
C VAL A 234 -3.35 -3.13 1.41
N TYR A 235 -3.51 -3.31 0.11
CA TYR A 235 -2.42 -3.22 -0.85
C TYR A 235 -2.33 -1.80 -1.39
N GLN A 236 -1.14 -1.23 -1.41
CA GLN A 236 -0.85 0.09 -1.98
C GLN A 236 0.12 -0.09 -3.16
N LEU A 237 -0.32 0.23 -4.38
CA LEU A 237 0.55 0.39 -5.55
C LEU A 237 0.80 1.89 -5.74
N LEU A 238 2.04 2.31 -5.96
CA LEU A 238 2.35 3.72 -6.26
C LEU A 238 3.29 3.89 -7.44
N VAL A 239 3.20 5.06 -8.07
CA VAL A 239 4.19 5.57 -9.02
C VAL A 239 4.50 7.02 -8.66
N ASP A 240 5.78 7.37 -8.54
CA ASP A 240 6.28 8.71 -8.19
C ASP A 240 7.20 9.26 -9.29
N THR A 241 7.10 10.55 -9.59
CA THR A 241 7.98 11.24 -10.54
C THR A 241 7.99 12.76 -10.33
N ALA A 242 8.81 13.47 -11.11
CA ALA A 242 8.79 14.94 -11.20
C ALA A 242 7.49 15.42 -11.87
N ALA A 243 6.97 16.57 -11.44
CA ALA A 243 5.66 17.07 -11.87
C ALA A 243 5.67 17.81 -13.23
N THR A 244 6.61 17.51 -14.12
CA THR A 244 6.62 18.08 -15.47
C THR A 244 5.53 17.46 -16.34
N PRO A 245 4.98 18.17 -17.35
CA PRO A 245 3.93 17.63 -18.21
C PRO A 245 4.28 16.30 -18.87
N GLU A 246 5.50 16.18 -19.38
CA GLU A 246 6.04 14.98 -20.03
C GLU A 246 6.12 13.81 -19.05
N LYS A 247 6.69 14.06 -17.85
CA LYS A 247 6.83 13.02 -16.82
C LYS A 247 5.46 12.55 -16.31
N ARG A 248 4.49 13.46 -16.17
CA ARG A 248 3.11 13.15 -15.75
C ARG A 248 2.36 12.29 -16.76
N GLU A 249 2.51 12.52 -18.06
CA GLU A 249 1.89 11.65 -19.07
C GLU A 249 2.46 10.23 -19.03
N ALA A 250 3.78 10.12 -18.99
CA ALA A 250 4.44 8.82 -18.85
C ALA A 250 4.08 8.12 -17.53
N GLN A 251 3.95 8.85 -16.42
CA GLN A 251 3.48 8.30 -15.14
C GLN A 251 2.06 7.75 -15.26
N ARG A 252 1.14 8.45 -15.92
CA ARG A 252 -0.25 7.97 -16.11
C ARG A 252 -0.26 6.62 -16.84
N GLN A 253 0.48 6.52 -17.93
CA GLN A 253 0.58 5.29 -18.71
C GLN A 253 1.20 4.15 -17.89
N MET A 254 2.32 4.45 -17.20
CA MET A 254 3.01 3.49 -16.34
C MET A 254 2.13 2.98 -15.20
N PHE A 255 1.40 3.87 -14.53
CA PHE A 255 0.48 3.50 -13.45
C PHE A 255 -0.69 2.67 -13.98
N ALA A 256 -1.26 3.03 -15.14
CA ALA A 256 -2.31 2.25 -15.77
C ALA A 256 -1.85 0.81 -16.07
N THR A 257 -0.67 0.64 -16.66
CA THR A 257 -0.08 -0.68 -16.91
C THR A 257 0.21 -1.44 -15.63
N ALA A 258 0.86 -0.82 -14.64
CA ALA A 258 1.17 -1.48 -13.37
C ALA A 258 -0.10 -1.92 -12.63
N ARG A 259 -1.16 -1.09 -12.66
CA ARG A 259 -2.47 -1.39 -12.10
C ARG A 259 -3.16 -2.56 -12.80
N GLU A 260 -3.09 -2.63 -14.13
CA GLU A 260 -3.67 -3.74 -14.89
C GLU A 260 -2.98 -5.07 -14.57
N GLN A 261 -1.67 -5.03 -14.32
CA GLN A 261 -0.87 -6.21 -13.98
C GLN A 261 -0.90 -6.57 -12.48
N LEU A 262 -1.60 -5.79 -11.64
CA LEU A 262 -1.65 -5.99 -10.20
C LEU A 262 -2.60 -7.13 -9.83
N LEU A 263 -2.03 -8.21 -9.30
CA LEU A 263 -2.73 -9.38 -8.75
C LEU A 263 -2.39 -9.50 -7.27
N ILE A 264 -3.41 -9.44 -6.42
CA ILE A 264 -3.26 -9.47 -4.96
C ILE A 264 -3.90 -10.73 -4.38
N ASP A 265 -3.45 -11.14 -3.20
CA ASP A 265 -3.86 -12.37 -2.52
C ASP A 265 -3.57 -13.65 -3.35
N THR A 266 -2.45 -13.64 -4.09
CA THR A 266 -1.97 -14.73 -4.97
C THR A 266 -0.88 -15.61 -4.36
#